data_AF-A0A401GQI5-F1
#
_entry.id   AF-A0A401GQI5-F1
#
_cell.length_a   1.000
_cell.length_b   1.000
_cell.length_c   1.000
_cell.angle_alpha   90.00
_cell.angle_beta   90.00
_cell.angle_gamma   90.00
#
_symmetry.space_group_name_H-M   'P 1'
#
loop_
_entity.id
_entity.type
_entity.pdbx_description
1 polymer ?
#
loop_
_entity_poly.entity_id
_entity_poly.type
_entity_poly.pdbx_seq_one_letter_code
_entity_poly.pdbx_strand_id
1 'polypeptide(L)'
;MGHGDWAVINLQNHSDLELKIKNVSLSWGKLYTEGDKHHEISIASIEDHVVPARDGIVVSSCGREESPSGTEGSFDVVDTSTDALVRTVFWDCLYVRHNRFETRGGNKAWIVDHSDVSKEGHSERSR
;
A
#
# COMPACT_ATOMS: atom_id res chain seq x y z
N MET A 1 1.78 -16.24 15.77
CA MET A 1 2.83 -15.30 15.29
C MET A 1 2.51 -14.83 13.86
N GLY A 2 1.43 -14.04 13.66
CA GLY A 2 0.97 -13.67 12.29
C GLY A 2 1.06 -12.20 11.90
N HIS A 3 1.43 -11.30 12.83
CA HIS A 3 1.48 -9.84 12.60
C HIS A 3 2.89 -9.27 12.46
N GLY A 4 3.89 -10.16 12.42
CA GLY A 4 5.31 -9.79 12.40
C GLY A 4 5.71 -9.02 11.15
N ASP A 5 5.15 -9.40 10.00
CA ASP A 5 5.36 -8.73 8.73
C ASP A 5 4.15 -7.86 8.37
N TRP A 6 4.43 -6.58 8.12
CA TRP A 6 3.41 -5.59 7.78
C TRP A 6 3.99 -4.54 6.83
N ALA A 7 3.11 -3.96 6.04
CA ALA A 7 3.36 -2.81 5.20
C ALA A 7 2.33 -1.72 5.55
N VAL A 8 2.81 -0.50 5.74
CA VAL A 8 1.96 0.70 5.81
C VAL A 8 2.44 1.61 4.70
N ILE A 9 1.56 1.89 3.77
CA ILE A 9 1.83 2.72 2.60
C ILE A 9 1.02 4.00 2.76
N ASN A 10 1.72 5.11 2.98
CA ASN A 10 1.10 6.43 3.02
C ASN A 10 1.19 7.07 1.63
N LEU A 11 0.05 7.19 0.95
CA LEU A 11 -0.07 7.86 -0.32
C LEU A 11 -0.50 9.31 -0.07
N GLN A 12 0.37 10.27 -0.38
CA GLN A 12 0.07 11.71 -0.29
C GLN A 12 -0.06 12.33 -1.67
N ASN A 13 -1.20 12.97 -1.92
CA ASN A 13 -1.48 13.70 -3.13
C ASN A 13 -1.10 15.17 -2.96
N HIS A 14 0.10 15.55 -3.40
CA HIS A 14 0.54 16.94 -3.42
C HIS A 14 0.15 17.69 -4.70
N SER A 15 -0.71 17.13 -5.55
CA SER A 15 -1.22 17.82 -6.73
C SER A 15 -2.51 18.58 -6.43
N ASP A 16 -2.99 19.34 -7.42
CA ASP A 16 -4.29 20.02 -7.38
C ASP A 16 -5.41 19.20 -8.05
N LEU A 17 -5.12 17.98 -8.48
CA LEU A 17 -6.07 17.07 -9.09
C LEU A 17 -6.41 15.94 -8.13
N GLU A 18 -7.58 15.34 -8.31
CA GLU A 18 -7.96 14.13 -7.59
C GLU A 18 -7.25 12.92 -8.20
N LEU A 19 -6.84 12.01 -7.34
CA LEU A 19 -6.31 10.70 -7.71
C LEU A 19 -7.29 9.62 -7.29
N LYS A 20 -7.17 8.43 -7.84
CA LYS A 20 -7.97 7.29 -7.45
C LYS A 20 -7.13 6.02 -7.36
N ILE A 21 -7.44 5.20 -6.36
CA ILE A 21 -6.89 3.86 -6.24
C ILE A 21 -7.72 2.89 -7.08
N LYS A 22 -7.04 2.07 -7.89
CA LYS A 22 -7.65 1.01 -8.71
C LYS A 22 -6.85 -0.28 -8.67
N ASN A 23 -7.46 -1.37 -9.13
CA ASN A 23 -6.80 -2.65 -9.35
C ASN A 23 -6.08 -3.16 -8.09
N VAL A 24 -6.70 -2.96 -6.93
CA VAL A 24 -6.17 -3.41 -5.65
C VAL A 24 -6.16 -4.94 -5.65
N SER A 25 -5.00 -5.51 -5.35
CA SER A 25 -4.79 -6.96 -5.32
C SER A 25 -3.95 -7.35 -4.11
N LEU A 26 -4.30 -8.50 -3.53
CA LEU A 26 -3.53 -9.16 -2.48
C LEU A 26 -3.25 -10.59 -2.91
N SER A 27 -1.96 -10.92 -3.07
CA SER A 27 -1.51 -12.30 -3.24
C SER A 27 -1.46 -13.00 -1.87
N TRP A 28 -1.03 -12.28 -0.82
CA TRP A 28 -0.83 -12.81 0.52
C TRP A 28 -1.18 -11.79 1.62
N GLY A 29 -1.65 -12.29 2.75
CA GLY A 29 -1.97 -11.50 3.94
C GLY A 29 -3.40 -10.94 3.94
N LYS A 30 -3.58 -9.78 4.57
CA LYS A 30 -4.85 -9.07 4.69
C LYS A 30 -4.64 -7.56 4.78
N LEU A 31 -5.62 -6.81 4.31
CA LEU A 31 -5.72 -5.38 4.60
C LEU A 31 -6.34 -5.17 5.98
N TYR A 32 -5.97 -4.08 6.65
CA TYR A 32 -6.53 -3.74 7.95
C TYR A 32 -6.67 -2.22 8.12
N THR A 33 -7.50 -1.80 9.07
CA THR A 33 -7.64 -0.38 9.42
C THR A 33 -6.36 0.12 10.08
N GLU A 34 -5.84 1.29 9.67
CA GLU A 34 -4.64 1.87 10.27
C GLU A 34 -4.70 1.88 11.80
N GLY A 35 -3.62 1.41 12.43
CA GLY A 35 -3.51 1.31 13.90
C GLY A 35 -4.17 0.07 14.52
N ASP A 36 -4.97 -0.71 13.79
CA ASP A 36 -5.62 -1.93 14.30
C ASP A 36 -5.49 -3.12 13.35
N LYS A 37 -4.44 -3.92 13.54
CA LYS A 37 -4.17 -5.16 12.77
C LYS A 37 -5.22 -6.26 12.98
N HIS A 38 -6.09 -6.16 14.00
CA HIS A 38 -7.17 -7.12 14.22
C HIS A 38 -8.43 -6.75 13.44
N HIS A 39 -8.57 -5.49 13.03
CA HIS A 39 -9.67 -5.02 12.19
C HIS A 39 -9.36 -5.21 10.71
N GLU A 40 -9.62 -6.41 10.20
CA GLU A 40 -9.50 -6.71 8.78
C GLU A 40 -10.52 -5.92 7.94
N ILE A 41 -10.07 -5.36 6.82
CA ILE A 41 -10.92 -4.69 5.83
C ILE A 41 -10.85 -5.38 4.48
N SER A 42 -11.91 -5.25 3.69
CA SER A 42 -11.98 -5.83 2.36
C SER A 42 -11.24 -4.99 1.33
N ILE A 43 -10.81 -5.61 0.23
CA ILE A 43 -10.27 -4.89 -0.94
C ILE A 43 -11.25 -3.81 -1.42
N ALA A 44 -12.55 -4.10 -1.43
CA ALA A 44 -13.60 -3.16 -1.84
C ALA A 44 -13.69 -1.90 -0.96
N SER A 45 -13.07 -1.90 0.22
CA SER A 45 -12.99 -0.72 1.09
C SER A 45 -11.92 0.28 0.63
N ILE A 46 -10.98 -0.14 -0.23
CA ILE A 46 -9.89 0.68 -0.77
C ILE A 46 -10.03 0.86 -2.29
N GLU A 47 -10.58 -0.13 -2.99
CA GLU A 47 -10.87 -0.05 -4.44
C GLU A 47 -11.74 1.17 -4.75
N ASP A 48 -11.40 1.88 -5.83
CA ASP A 48 -12.04 3.11 -6.30
C ASP A 48 -12.01 4.28 -5.30
N HIS A 49 -11.26 4.19 -4.20
CA HIS A 49 -11.09 5.29 -3.26
C HIS A 49 -10.48 6.50 -3.97
N VAL A 50 -11.15 7.64 -3.88
CA VAL A 50 -10.67 8.93 -4.40
C VAL A 50 -9.81 9.58 -3.34
N VAL A 51 -8.56 9.89 -3.70
CA VAL A 51 -7.63 10.66 -2.86
C VAL A 51 -7.73 12.13 -3.30
N PRO A 52 -8.34 13.00 -2.48
CA PRO A 52 -8.52 14.40 -2.83
C PRO A 52 -7.19 15.12 -3.09
N ALA A 53 -7.27 16.24 -3.79
CA ALA A 53 -6.15 17.15 -3.91
C ALA A 53 -5.66 17.61 -2.52
N ARG A 54 -4.35 17.64 -2.32
CA ARG A 54 -3.70 18.04 -1.05
C ARG A 54 -4.04 17.17 0.16
N ASP A 55 -4.51 15.95 -0.07
CA ASP A 55 -4.85 14.98 0.98
C ASP A 55 -4.12 13.64 0.77
N GLY A 56 -4.37 12.66 1.63
CA GLY A 56 -3.74 11.34 1.53
C GLY A 56 -4.60 10.21 2.07
N ILE A 57 -4.11 8.99 1.84
CA ILE A 57 -4.70 7.77 2.37
C ILE A 57 -3.59 6.83 2.85
N VAL A 58 -3.88 6.10 3.92
CA VAL A 58 -3.03 5.03 4.42
C VAL A 58 -3.59 3.66 4.03
N VAL A 59 -2.78 2.89 3.31
CA VAL A 59 -3.07 1.49 2.98
C VAL A 59 -2.21 0.60 3.87
N SER A 60 -2.86 -0.16 4.74
CA SER A 60 -2.19 -1.02 5.72
C SER A 60 -2.45 -2.49 5.41
N SER A 61 -1.38 -3.30 5.38
CA SER A 61 -1.44 -4.73 5.09
C SER A 61 -0.51 -5.53 5.99
N CYS A 62 -0.92 -6.73 6.41
CA CYS A 62 -0.09 -7.62 7.24
C CYS A 62 -0.35 -9.09 6.95
N GLY A 63 0.49 -9.96 7.50
CA GLY A 63 0.24 -11.41 7.51
C GLY A 63 -1.07 -11.77 8.24
N ARG A 64 -1.54 -12.99 8.02
CA ARG A 64 -2.69 -13.56 8.75
C ARG A 64 -2.20 -14.40 9.93
N GLU A 65 -2.91 -14.35 11.06
CA GLU A 65 -2.64 -15.25 12.19
C GLU A 65 -2.65 -16.72 11.74
N GLU A 66 -1.70 -17.50 12.28
CA GLU A 66 -1.52 -18.93 11.97
C GLU A 66 -1.13 -19.28 10.52
N SER A 67 -0.76 -18.30 9.68
CA SER A 67 -0.13 -18.54 8.38
C SER A 67 1.33 -18.09 8.42
N PRO A 68 2.32 -18.92 8.05
CA PRO A 68 3.72 -18.49 7.93
C PRO A 68 3.92 -17.70 6.62
N SER A 69 3.08 -16.70 6.39
CA SER A 69 3.14 -15.80 5.24
C SER A 69 3.08 -14.35 5.72
N GLY A 70 3.89 -13.50 5.10
CA GLY A 70 3.81 -12.07 5.32
C GLY A 70 2.70 -11.46 4.46
N THR A 71 2.97 -10.35 3.77
CA THR A 71 1.99 -9.73 2.88
C THR A 71 2.58 -9.32 1.55
N GLU A 72 1.82 -9.59 0.48
CA GLU A 72 2.17 -9.19 -0.87
C GLU A 72 0.91 -8.65 -1.55
N GLY A 73 1.06 -7.50 -2.19
CA GLY A 73 -0.02 -6.88 -2.92
C GLY A 73 0.41 -5.73 -3.80
N SER A 74 -0.56 -5.17 -4.49
CA SER A 74 -0.38 -3.98 -5.32
C SER A 74 -1.67 -3.19 -5.46
N PHE A 75 -1.52 -1.93 -5.86
CA PHE A 75 -2.61 -1.13 -6.38
C PHE A 75 -2.09 -0.11 -7.40
N ASP A 76 -2.96 0.34 -8.28
CA ASP A 76 -2.70 1.43 -9.20
C ASP A 76 -3.20 2.75 -8.63
N VAL A 77 -2.48 3.83 -8.91
CA VAL A 77 -2.92 5.20 -8.74
C VAL A 77 -3.19 5.76 -10.11
N VAL A 78 -4.40 6.27 -10.33
CA VAL A 78 -4.84 6.85 -11.60
C VAL A 78 -5.30 8.29 -11.42
N ASP A 79 -5.17 9.09 -12.47
CA ASP A 79 -5.72 10.44 -12.55
C ASP A 79 -7.22 10.35 -12.83
N THR A 80 -8.07 10.93 -11.99
CA THR A 80 -9.54 10.80 -12.14
C THR A 80 -10.08 11.52 -13.38
N SER A 81 -9.36 12.51 -13.90
CA SER A 81 -9.80 13.31 -15.05
C SER A 81 -9.58 12.59 -16.39
N THR A 82 -8.55 11.75 -16.47
CA THR A 82 -8.15 11.06 -17.70
C THR A 82 -8.22 9.53 -17.62
N ASP A 83 -8.43 8.99 -16.41
CA ASP A 83 -8.28 7.57 -16.06
C ASP A 83 -6.89 7.00 -16.39
N ALA A 84 -5.91 7.87 -16.62
CA ALA A 84 -4.55 7.47 -16.98
C ALA A 84 -3.79 6.98 -15.75
N LEU A 85 -3.05 5.88 -15.91
CA LEU A 85 -2.16 5.35 -14.89
C LEU A 85 -1.09 6.39 -14.53
N VAL A 86 -1.06 6.79 -13.25
CA VAL A 86 0.01 7.60 -12.68
C VAL A 86 1.17 6.67 -12.33
N ARG A 87 0.93 5.68 -11.46
CA ARG A 87 1.87 4.64 -11.05
C ARG A 87 1.15 3.40 -10.53
N THR A 88 1.85 2.28 -10.57
CA THR A 88 1.53 1.07 -9.80
C THR A 88 2.41 1.02 -8.56
N VAL A 89 1.81 0.83 -7.39
CA VAL A 89 2.49 0.58 -6.12
C VAL A 89 2.46 -0.91 -5.84
N PHE A 90 3.61 -1.50 -5.53
CA PHE A 90 3.76 -2.92 -5.23
C PHE A 90 4.56 -3.10 -3.93
N TRP A 91 4.09 -4.00 -3.06
CA TRP A 91 4.83 -4.43 -1.87
C TRP A 91 4.86 -5.95 -1.76
N ASP A 92 5.96 -6.43 -1.20
CA ASP A 92 6.17 -7.83 -0.85
C ASP A 92 7.04 -7.88 0.42
N CYS A 93 6.40 -8.19 1.54
CA CYS A 93 7.02 -8.34 2.85
C CYS A 93 6.99 -9.81 3.22
N LEU A 94 8.06 -10.54 2.87
CA LEU A 94 8.16 -11.98 3.09
C LEU A 94 8.74 -12.32 4.46
N TYR A 95 8.08 -13.22 5.19
CA TYR A 95 8.50 -13.76 6.49
C TYR A 95 9.94 -14.33 6.53
N VAL A 96 10.49 -14.75 5.39
CA VAL A 96 11.79 -15.45 5.30
C VAL A 96 12.80 -14.79 4.35
N ARG A 97 12.47 -13.64 3.77
CA ARG A 97 13.29 -12.99 2.72
C ARG A 97 13.30 -11.47 2.87
N HIS A 98 14.07 -10.79 2.03
CA HIS A 98 14.11 -9.33 1.98
C HIS A 98 12.76 -8.76 1.55
N ASN A 99 12.38 -7.64 2.17
CA ASN A 99 11.21 -6.87 1.76
C ASN A 99 11.49 -6.19 0.42
N ARG A 100 10.47 -6.14 -0.44
CA ARG A 100 10.51 -5.45 -1.72
C ARG A 100 9.37 -4.45 -1.80
N PHE A 101 9.71 -3.24 -2.17
CA PHE A 101 8.76 -2.20 -2.52
C PHE A 101 9.16 -1.61 -3.86
N GLU A 102 8.19 -1.45 -4.75
CA GLU A 102 8.44 -0.91 -6.07
C GLU A 102 7.30 -0.01 -6.52
N THR A 103 7.68 1.11 -7.15
CA THR A 103 6.77 1.88 -7.99
C THR A 103 7.02 1.51 -9.45
N ARG A 104 6.02 0.96 -10.13
CA ARG A 104 6.08 0.55 -11.54
C ARG A 104 5.13 1.40 -12.38
N GLY A 105 5.17 1.20 -13.70
CA GLY A 105 4.37 2.00 -14.63
C GLY A 105 4.79 3.47 -14.59
N GLY A 106 4.16 4.34 -15.37
CA GLY A 106 4.53 5.75 -15.35
C GLY A 106 3.98 6.62 -16.45
N ASN A 107 3.33 7.71 -16.05
CA ASN A 107 3.00 8.81 -16.93
C ASN A 107 3.98 9.97 -16.72
N LYS A 108 4.59 10.46 -17.81
CA LYS A 108 5.53 11.60 -17.79
C LYS A 108 4.87 12.93 -17.37
N ALA A 109 3.54 13.00 -17.38
CA ALA A 109 2.78 14.14 -16.87
C ALA A 109 2.83 14.25 -15.33
N TRP A 110 3.29 13.20 -14.64
CA TRP A 110 3.28 13.12 -13.18
C TRP A 110 4.68 12.92 -12.61
N ILE A 111 5.00 13.72 -11.59
CA ILE A 111 6.18 13.52 -10.75
C ILE A 111 5.73 12.70 -9.54
N VAL A 112 6.45 11.61 -9.26
CA VAL A 112 6.16 10.74 -8.13
C VAL A 112 7.45 10.44 -7.42
N ASP A 113 7.50 10.84 -6.14
CA ASP A 113 8.58 10.53 -5.23
C ASP A 113 8.14 9.44 -4.24
N HIS A 114 9.07 8.59 -3.83
CA HIS A 114 8.87 7.65 -2.74
C HIS A 114 10.10 7.66 -1.84
N SER A 115 9.87 7.53 -0.54
CA SER A 115 10.92 7.47 0.49
C SER A 115 10.62 6.34 1.46
N ASP A 116 11.61 5.96 2.27
CA ASP A 116 11.47 5.11 3.45
C ASP A 116 10.88 3.70 3.23
N VAL A 117 11.57 2.91 2.40
CA VAL A 117 11.37 1.46 2.37
C VAL A 117 12.34 0.80 3.35
N SER A 118 11.81 0.23 4.44
CA SER A 118 12.59 -0.67 5.28
C SER A 118 12.83 -2.00 4.56
N LYS A 119 13.96 -2.09 3.86
CA LYS A 119 14.38 -3.32 3.15
C LYS A 119 14.72 -4.48 4.10
N GLU A 120 14.94 -4.16 5.37
CA GLU A 120 15.14 -5.11 6.46
C GLU A 120 14.07 -4.87 7.52
N GLY A 121 13.48 -5.93 8.09
CA GLY A 121 12.36 -5.78 9.03
C GLY A 121 12.73 -4.96 10.26
N HIS A 122 12.11 -3.79 10.46
CA HIS A 122 12.17 -3.07 11.72
C HIS A 122 11.07 -3.59 12.65
N SER A 123 11.48 -4.24 13.73
CA SER A 123 10.60 -4.41 14.89
C SER A 123 10.39 -3.03 15.52
N GLU A 124 9.15 -2.55 15.53
CA GLU A 124 8.79 -1.43 16.39
C GLU A 124 9.02 -1.87 17.83
N ARG A 125 10.07 -1.33 18.47
CA ARG A 125 10.14 -1.34 19.92
C ARG A 125 9.07 -0.38 20.40
N SER A 126 7.98 -0.92 20.92
CA SER A 126 7.01 -0.18 21.71
C SER A 126 7.74 0.62 22.79
N ARG A 127 7.46 1.92 22.86
CA ARG A 127 7.79 2.77 24.02
C ARG A 127 6.78 2.54 25.12
#